data_AF-A0A919U2W0-F1
#
_entry.id   AF-A0A919U2W0-F1
#
_cell.length_a   1.000
_cell.length_b   1.000
_cell.length_c   1.000
_cell.angle_alpha   90.00
_cell.angle_beta   90.00
_cell.angle_gamma   90.00
#
_symmetry.space_group_name_H-M   'P 1'
#
loop_
_entity.id
_entity.type
_entity.pdbx_description
1 polymer ?
#
loop_
_entity_poly.entity_id
_entity_poly.type
_entity_poly.pdbx_seq_one_letter_code
_entity_poly.pdbx_strand_id
1 'polypeptide(L)'
;MKRDLSFWLMVAASTFGLVAVVIVVVAGDGEPSLPAALGAAVVLVVGWTAVAVRARQGGRDDRGVAGPTVPGPPARLVLSRGDDSAGMLRRIRVTVDGEPVALLKPRTVAEVDVPPGRHRVRASMDWTTSRAMDLDLVPGERVEIRTRLPFSMIWRMVTAPGDTLTIERVGFRR
;
A
#
# COMPACT_ATOMS: atom_id res chain seq x y z
N MET A 1 11.21 3.74 18.72
CA MET A 1 9.99 4.16 17.97
C MET A 1 9.98 5.68 17.82
N LYS A 2 10.55 6.22 16.74
CA LYS A 2 10.36 7.64 16.37
C LYS A 2 9.02 7.75 15.67
N ARG A 3 8.07 8.48 16.26
CA ARG A 3 6.79 8.82 15.65
C ARG A 3 7.07 9.84 14.53
N ASP A 4 6.70 9.53 13.30
CA ASP A 4 6.84 10.44 12.15
C ASP A 4 5.88 11.62 12.30
N LEU A 5 6.36 12.68 12.96
CA LEU A 5 5.67 13.96 13.14
C LEU A 5 5.32 14.60 11.78
N SER A 6 6.16 14.36 10.77
CA SER A 6 5.98 14.85 9.40
C SER A 6 4.74 14.27 8.71
N PHE A 7 4.40 13.01 8.99
CA PHE A 7 3.17 12.41 8.48
C PHE A 7 1.92 13.08 9.08
N TRP A 8 1.95 13.37 10.39
CA TRP A 8 0.85 14.05 11.07
C TRP A 8 0.68 15.51 10.65
N LEU A 9 1.78 16.23 10.40
CA LEU A 9 1.73 17.60 9.89
C LEU A 9 1.16 17.65 8.46
N MET A 10 1.53 16.70 7.60
CA MET A 10 1.00 16.64 6.24
C MET A 10 -0.48 16.25 6.21
N VAL A 11 -0.89 15.31 7.08
CA VAL A 11 -2.31 14.93 7.25
C VAL A 11 -3.12 16.11 7.80
N ALA A 12 -2.61 16.84 8.80
CA ALA A 12 -3.27 18.02 9.34
C ALA A 12 -3.43 19.11 8.26
N ALA A 13 -2.36 19.44 7.52
CA ALA A 13 -2.39 20.46 6.47
C ALA A 13 -3.40 20.12 5.34
N SER A 14 -3.51 18.84 4.99
CA SER A 14 -4.47 18.37 3.98
C SER A 14 -5.92 18.47 4.47
N THR A 15 -6.15 18.23 5.76
CA THR A 15 -7.47 18.35 6.39
C THR A 15 -7.91 19.82 6.44
N PHE A 16 -6.99 20.74 6.75
CA PHE A 16 -7.28 22.18 6.72
C PHE A 16 -7.59 22.67 5.30
N GLY A 17 -6.86 22.21 4.28
CA GLY A 17 -7.12 22.58 2.89
C GLY A 17 -8.49 22.13 2.39
N LEU A 18 -8.89 20.90 2.72
CA LEU A 18 -10.21 20.37 2.33
C LEU A 18 -11.35 21.09 3.06
N VAL A 19 -11.18 21.39 4.35
CA VAL A 19 -12.16 22.18 5.13
C VAL A 19 -12.28 23.60 4.57
N ALA A 20 -11.18 24.24 4.19
CA ALA A 20 -11.20 25.57 3.58
C ALA A 20 -11.91 25.57 2.21
N VAL A 21 -11.69 24.56 1.37
CA VAL A 21 -12.39 24.43 0.08
C VAL A 21 -13.88 24.18 0.27
N VAL A 22 -14.28 23.36 1.25
CA VAL A 22 -15.70 23.16 1.60
C VAL A 22 -16.31 24.48 2.10
N ILE A 23 -15.62 25.25 2.94
CA ILE A 23 -16.12 26.56 3.38
C ILE A 23 -16.30 27.52 2.19
N VAL A 24 -15.35 27.58 1.26
CA VAL A 24 -15.41 28.47 0.08
C VAL A 24 -16.49 28.05 -0.92
N VAL A 25 -16.64 26.76 -1.19
CA VAL A 25 -17.65 26.25 -2.14
C VAL A 25 -19.06 26.43 -1.59
N VAL A 26 -19.25 26.25 -0.28
CA VAL A 26 -20.58 26.39 0.32
C VAL A 26 -20.93 27.86 0.59
N ALA A 27 -19.94 28.77 0.68
CA ALA A 27 -20.17 30.22 0.71
C ALA A 27 -20.55 30.84 -0.66
N GLY A 28 -20.47 30.07 -1.77
CA GLY A 28 -20.68 30.59 -3.12
C GLY A 28 -22.14 30.73 -3.57
N ASP A 29 -23.06 29.89 -3.09
CA ASP A 29 -24.44 29.81 -3.65
C ASP A 29 -25.57 29.74 -2.59
N GLY A 30 -25.26 29.96 -1.31
CA GLY A 30 -26.27 30.03 -0.25
C GLY A 30 -25.69 29.54 1.07
N GLU A 31 -25.72 30.39 2.09
CA GLU A 31 -25.06 30.10 3.36
C GLU A 31 -25.54 28.78 3.96
N PRO A 32 -24.65 27.80 4.16
CA PRO A 32 -24.98 26.63 4.94
C PRO A 32 -25.12 27.10 6.38
N SER A 33 -26.16 26.63 7.07
CA SER A 33 -26.19 26.81 8.51
C SER A 33 -24.89 26.23 9.12
N LEU A 34 -24.25 27.00 10.01
CA LEU A 34 -23.10 26.59 10.82
C LEU A 34 -23.14 25.10 11.27
N PRO A 35 -24.28 24.56 11.76
CA PRO A 35 -24.39 23.14 12.10
C PRO A 35 -24.21 22.17 10.93
N ALA A 36 -24.64 22.52 9.71
CA ALA A 36 -24.46 21.67 8.52
C ALA A 36 -22.97 21.59 8.10
N ALA A 37 -22.27 22.73 8.14
CA ALA A 37 -20.83 22.78 7.85
C ALA A 37 -20.00 21.99 8.88
N LEU A 38 -20.33 22.14 10.17
CA LEU A 38 -19.71 21.37 11.24
C LEU A 38 -20.01 19.87 11.12
N GLY A 39 -21.25 19.49 10.77
CA GLY A 39 -21.63 18.11 10.52
C GLY A 39 -20.79 17.47 9.41
N ALA A 40 -20.62 18.15 8.28
CA ALA A 40 -19.79 17.68 7.18
C ALA A 40 -18.31 17.53 7.57
N ALA A 41 -17.75 18.50 8.31
CA ALA A 41 -16.38 18.44 8.80
C ALA A 41 -16.15 17.26 9.76
N VAL A 42 -17.09 17.01 10.68
CA VAL A 42 -17.01 15.87 11.61
C VAL A 42 -17.08 14.54 10.85
N VAL A 43 -17.97 14.40 9.87
CA VAL A 43 -18.05 13.19 9.04
C VAL A 43 -16.75 12.94 8.28
N LEU A 44 -16.13 13.99 7.74
CA LEU A 44 -14.83 13.88 7.08
C LEU A 44 -13.72 13.45 8.04
N VAL A 45 -13.63 14.05 9.23
CA VAL A 45 -12.62 13.69 10.25
C VAL A 45 -12.83 12.27 10.78
N VAL A 46 -14.08 11.87 11.07
CA VAL A 46 -14.41 10.51 11.55
C VAL A 46 -14.16 9.47 10.44
N GLY A 47 -14.55 9.77 9.19
CA GLY A 47 -14.24 8.92 8.05
C GLY A 47 -12.74 8.70 7.87
N TRP A 48 -11.94 9.77 8.01
CA TRP A 48 -10.47 9.71 7.88
C TRP A 48 -9.80 8.98 9.04
N THR A 49 -10.26 9.14 10.28
CA THR A 49 -9.71 8.40 11.42
C THR A 49 -9.98 6.90 11.30
N ALA A 50 -11.15 6.48 10.82
CA ALA A 50 -11.43 5.08 10.51
C ALA A 50 -10.50 4.51 9.42
N VAL A 51 -10.23 5.28 8.36
CA VAL A 51 -9.27 4.90 7.30
C VAL A 51 -7.84 4.78 7.86
N ALA A 52 -7.39 5.73 8.69
CA ALA A 52 -6.06 5.69 9.30
C ALA A 52 -5.89 4.53 10.29
N VAL A 53 -6.93 4.23 11.08
CA VAL A 53 -6.94 3.07 11.99
C VAL A 53 -6.91 1.76 11.20
N ARG A 54 -7.68 1.66 10.10
CA ARG A 54 -7.68 0.47 9.23
C ARG A 54 -6.35 0.27 8.50
N ALA A 55 -5.69 1.35 8.06
CA ALA A 55 -4.35 1.31 7.49
C ALA A 55 -3.31 0.75 8.48
N ARG A 56 -3.49 0.98 9.79
CA ARG A 56 -2.67 0.33 10.84
C ARG A 56 -3.02 -1.14 11.09
N GLN A 57 -4.29 -1.50 10.94
CA GLN A 57 -4.74 -2.88 11.14
C GLN A 57 -4.31 -3.81 10.00
N GLY A 58 -4.14 -3.29 8.77
CA GLY A 58 -3.66 -4.06 7.63
C GLY A 58 -2.31 -4.76 7.86
N GLY A 59 -1.45 -4.23 8.73
CA GLY A 59 -0.17 -4.84 9.10
C GLY A 59 -0.26 -5.92 10.19
N ARG A 60 -1.42 -6.13 10.83
CA ARG A 60 -1.59 -7.14 11.89
C ARG A 60 -1.92 -8.53 11.34
N ASP A 61 -2.50 -8.59 10.13
CA ASP A 61 -2.83 -9.84 9.43
C ASP A 61 -1.65 -10.41 8.61
N ASP A 62 -0.49 -9.76 8.66
CA ASP A 62 0.73 -10.10 7.89
C ASP A 62 1.65 -11.09 8.58
N ARG A 63 1.35 -11.53 9.80
CA ARG A 63 1.93 -12.75 10.35
C ARG A 63 1.29 -13.95 9.66
N GLY A 64 1.59 -14.11 8.37
CA GLY A 64 1.49 -15.41 7.73
C GLY A 64 2.43 -16.33 8.49
N VAL A 65 1.89 -17.38 9.10
CA VAL A 65 2.71 -18.45 9.64
C VAL A 65 3.39 -19.08 8.43
N ALA A 66 4.68 -18.77 8.23
CA ALA A 66 5.48 -19.39 7.20
C ALA A 66 5.21 -20.90 7.25
N GLY A 67 4.85 -21.47 6.09
CA GLY A 67 4.58 -22.90 6.02
C GLY A 67 5.83 -23.70 6.39
N PRO A 68 5.70 -25.00 6.70
CA PRO A 68 6.86 -25.85 6.93
C PRO A 68 7.82 -25.73 5.73
N THR A 69 9.05 -25.28 6.00
CA THR A 69 10.10 -25.18 4.99
C THR A 69 10.46 -26.58 4.52
N VAL A 70 10.48 -26.77 3.21
CA VAL A 70 10.90 -28.04 2.62
C VAL A 70 12.43 -28.03 2.49
N PRO A 71 13.16 -29.14 2.72
CA PRO A 71 14.58 -29.18 2.42
C PRO A 71 14.84 -29.02 0.92
N GLY A 72 15.79 -28.17 0.54
CA GLY A 72 16.21 -28.02 -0.86
C GLY A 72 16.91 -26.69 -1.15
N PRO A 73 17.40 -26.48 -2.38
CA PRO A 73 17.96 -25.19 -2.78
C PRO A 73 16.93 -24.06 -2.65
N PRO A 74 17.36 -22.83 -2.32
CA PRO A 74 16.44 -21.70 -2.22
C PRO A 74 15.74 -21.44 -3.56
N ALA A 75 14.48 -21.04 -3.49
CA ALA A 75 13.75 -20.49 -4.61
C ALA A 75 14.16 -19.03 -4.82
N ARG A 76 14.09 -18.53 -6.06
CA ARG A 76 14.46 -17.18 -6.43
C ARG A 76 13.24 -16.34 -6.80
N LEU A 77 13.00 -15.29 -6.04
CA LEU A 77 12.01 -14.27 -6.37
C LEU A 77 12.66 -13.15 -7.18
N VAL A 78 12.13 -12.87 -8.36
CA VAL A 78 12.52 -11.73 -9.20
C VAL A 78 11.44 -10.66 -9.07
N LEU A 79 11.72 -9.65 -8.27
CA LEU A 79 10.80 -8.59 -7.91
C LEU A 79 10.99 -7.41 -8.84
N SER A 80 9.96 -7.05 -9.60
CA SER A 80 9.99 -5.93 -10.54
C SER A 80 8.93 -4.89 -10.20
N ARG A 81 9.25 -3.64 -10.55
CA ARG A 81 8.27 -2.55 -10.55
C ARG A 81 7.83 -2.29 -11.99
N GLY A 82 6.55 -2.53 -12.26
CA GLY A 82 5.92 -2.23 -13.55
C GLY A 82 5.70 -0.74 -13.74
N ASP A 83 4.96 -0.38 -14.79
CA ASP A 83 4.60 1.02 -15.05
C ASP A 83 3.73 1.56 -13.92
N ASP A 84 4.35 2.41 -13.13
CA ASP A 84 3.83 3.00 -11.92
C ASP A 84 3.89 4.53 -12.04
N SER A 85 2.90 5.06 -12.75
CA SER A 85 2.76 6.48 -13.05
C SER A 85 2.35 7.30 -11.83
N ALA A 86 1.62 6.70 -10.87
CA ALA A 86 1.15 7.39 -9.67
C ALA A 86 2.18 7.43 -8.53
N GLY A 87 3.14 6.50 -8.51
CA GLY A 87 4.15 6.36 -7.47
C GLY A 87 5.56 6.79 -7.87
N MET A 88 5.78 7.38 -9.06
CA MET A 88 7.12 7.56 -9.66
C MET A 88 8.21 8.11 -8.73
N LEU A 89 7.88 9.02 -7.81
CA LEU A 89 8.88 9.61 -6.89
C LEU A 89 9.12 8.78 -5.62
N ARG A 90 8.37 7.71 -5.42
CA ARG A 90 8.34 6.92 -4.20
C ARG A 90 8.89 5.53 -4.41
N ARG A 91 9.13 4.81 -3.32
CA ARG A 91 9.66 3.44 -3.35
C ARG A 91 8.58 2.48 -2.89
N ILE A 92 8.48 1.34 -3.56
CA ILE A 92 7.60 0.24 -3.15
C ILE A 92 8.42 -0.71 -2.30
N ARG A 93 7.98 -0.95 -1.06
CA ARG A 93 8.55 -1.98 -0.20
C ARG A 93 7.83 -3.30 -0.46
N VAL A 94 8.59 -4.37 -0.69
CA VAL A 94 8.08 -5.74 -0.79
C VAL A 94 8.47 -6.50 0.47
N THR A 95 7.51 -7.19 1.06
CA THR A 95 7.71 -8.04 2.23
C THR A 95 7.37 -9.50 1.91
N VAL A 96 8.10 -10.42 2.52
CA VAL A 96 7.83 -11.86 2.51
C VAL A 96 7.63 -12.29 3.96
N ASP A 97 6.48 -12.86 4.28
CA ASP A 97 6.09 -13.27 5.64
C ASP A 97 6.21 -12.13 6.69
N GLY A 98 5.96 -10.90 6.23
CA GLY A 98 6.09 -9.69 7.04
C GLY A 98 7.50 -9.09 7.09
N GLU A 99 8.52 -9.79 6.62
CA GLU A 99 9.90 -9.31 6.60
C GLU A 99 10.22 -8.52 5.31
N PRO A 100 10.80 -7.31 5.40
CA PRO A 100 11.12 -6.50 4.23
C PRO A 100 12.30 -7.07 3.45
N VAL A 101 12.06 -7.54 2.23
CA VAL A 101 13.08 -8.15 1.37
C VAL A 101 13.60 -7.25 0.26
N ALA A 102 12.79 -6.27 -0.17
CA ALA A 102 13.18 -5.36 -1.24
C ALA A 102 12.54 -3.97 -1.12
N LEU A 103 13.23 -2.99 -1.70
CA LEU A 103 12.76 -1.62 -1.83
C LEU A 103 12.94 -1.15 -3.28
N LEU A 104 11.87 -1.23 -4.06
CA LEU A 104 11.88 -1.04 -5.51
C LEU A 104 11.73 0.44 -5.88
N LYS A 105 12.74 0.97 -6.57
CA LYS A 105 12.68 2.25 -7.28
C LYS A 105 11.96 2.06 -8.63
N PRO A 106 11.57 3.15 -9.32
CA PRO A 106 11.00 3.03 -10.66
C PRO A 106 11.94 2.25 -11.58
N ARG A 107 11.38 1.32 -12.35
CA ARG A 107 12.09 0.50 -13.34
C ARG A 107 13.24 -0.36 -12.79
N THR A 108 13.31 -0.58 -11.48
CA THR A 108 14.30 -1.50 -10.90
C THR A 108 13.75 -2.90 -10.72
N VAL A 109 14.67 -3.86 -10.80
CA VAL A 109 14.44 -5.27 -10.49
C VAL A 109 15.35 -5.64 -9.31
N ALA A 110 14.84 -6.46 -8.41
CA ALA A 110 15.60 -7.06 -7.32
C ALA A 110 15.44 -8.58 -7.36
N GLU A 111 16.52 -9.33 -7.15
CA GLU A 111 16.46 -10.77 -6.96
C GLU A 111 16.67 -11.09 -5.47
N VAL A 112 15.85 -11.97 -4.92
CA VAL A 112 15.91 -12.41 -3.53
C VAL A 112 15.78 -13.92 -3.48
N ASP A 113 16.67 -14.57 -2.76
CA ASP A 113 16.58 -15.99 -2.48
C ASP A 113 15.69 -16.21 -1.23
N VAL A 114 14.71 -17.09 -1.36
CA VAL A 114 13.70 -17.42 -0.34
C VAL A 114 13.71 -18.94 -0.15
N PRO A 115 13.60 -19.45 1.10
CA PRO A 115 13.44 -20.88 1.32
C PRO A 115 12.26 -21.46 0.52
N PRO A 116 12.29 -22.74 0.12
CA PRO A 116 11.13 -23.35 -0.49
C PRO A 116 10.05 -23.64 0.56
N GLY A 117 8.79 -23.56 0.15
CA GLY A 117 7.61 -23.69 1.00
C GLY A 117 6.58 -22.59 0.77
N ARG A 118 5.63 -22.48 1.68
CA ARG A 118 4.55 -21.48 1.58
C ARG A 118 4.98 -20.14 2.16
N HIS A 119 4.87 -19.12 1.33
CA HIS A 119 5.24 -17.74 1.65
C HIS A 119 4.13 -16.77 1.28
N ARG A 120 3.98 -15.72 2.09
CA ARG A 120 3.06 -14.63 1.83
C ARG A 120 3.81 -13.38 1.40
N VAL A 121 3.57 -12.92 0.17
CA VAL A 121 4.19 -11.73 -0.38
C VAL A 121 3.21 -10.56 -0.40
N ARG A 122 3.68 -9.38 -0.01
CA ARG A 122 2.89 -8.15 -0.05
C ARG A 122 3.74 -6.96 -0.50
N ALA A 123 3.12 -6.04 -1.24
CA ALA A 123 3.70 -4.76 -1.60
C ALA A 123 3.08 -3.63 -0.77
N SER A 124 3.88 -2.65 -0.40
CA SER A 124 3.44 -1.46 0.34
C SER A 124 4.16 -0.20 -0.14
N MET A 125 3.48 0.93 -0.08
CA MET A 125 4.02 2.25 -0.38
C MET A 125 3.29 3.29 0.48
N ASP A 126 4.05 3.91 1.37
CA ASP A 126 3.57 4.84 2.40
C ASP A 126 2.36 4.26 3.18
N TRP A 127 1.16 4.78 2.93
CA TRP A 127 -0.10 4.37 3.54
C TRP A 127 -0.92 3.39 2.70
N THR A 128 -0.44 3.02 1.51
CA THR A 128 -1.11 2.09 0.59
C THR A 128 -0.46 0.72 0.61
N THR A 129 -1.27 -0.33 0.45
CA THR A 129 -0.80 -1.72 0.36
C THR A 129 -1.46 -2.45 -0.80
N SER A 130 -0.89 -3.59 -1.16
CA SER A 130 -1.52 -4.57 -2.03
C SER A 130 -2.29 -5.60 -1.23
N ARG A 131 -3.13 -6.38 -1.91
CA ARG A 131 -3.53 -7.69 -1.40
C ARG A 131 -2.29 -8.56 -1.20
N ALA A 132 -2.35 -9.42 -0.19
CA ALA A 132 -1.35 -10.46 -0.01
C ALA A 132 -1.47 -11.49 -1.14
N MET A 133 -0.33 -11.96 -1.63
CA MET A 133 -0.20 -13.03 -2.59
C MET A 133 0.46 -14.22 -1.90
N ASP A 134 -0.27 -15.32 -1.76
CA ASP A 134 0.28 -16.56 -1.22
C ASP A 134 0.99 -17.31 -2.36
N LEU A 135 2.22 -17.72 -2.11
CA LEU A 135 3.08 -18.50 -3.01
C LEU A 135 3.41 -19.83 -2.35
N ASP A 136 3.45 -20.89 -3.16
CA ASP A 136 3.99 -22.19 -2.76
C ASP A 136 5.23 -22.42 -3.62
N LEU A 137 6.40 -22.22 -3.03
CA LEU A 137 7.69 -22.23 -3.73
C LEU A 137 8.30 -23.62 -3.69
N VAL A 138 8.60 -24.15 -4.87
CA VAL A 138 9.32 -25.43 -5.02
C VAL A 138 10.84 -25.18 -4.93
N PRO A 139 11.66 -26.12 -4.42
CA PRO A 139 13.12 -25.93 -4.37
C PRO A 139 13.73 -25.54 -5.72
N GLY A 140 14.51 -24.46 -5.74
CA GLY A 140 15.15 -23.92 -6.94
C GLY A 140 14.21 -23.21 -7.93
N GLU A 141 12.92 -23.06 -7.61
CA GLU A 141 11.96 -22.38 -8.47
C GLU A 141 12.34 -20.91 -8.65
N ARG A 142 12.22 -20.39 -9.88
CA ARG A 142 12.32 -18.96 -10.17
C ARG A 142 10.92 -18.38 -10.40
N VAL A 143 10.50 -17.42 -9.58
CA VAL A 143 9.19 -16.76 -9.68
C VAL A 143 9.38 -15.27 -9.93
N GLU A 144 8.77 -14.76 -10.99
CA GLU A 144 8.74 -13.34 -11.30
C GLU A 144 7.48 -12.69 -10.72
N ILE A 145 7.68 -11.61 -9.96
CA ILE A 145 6.61 -10.86 -9.32
C ILE A 145 6.71 -9.41 -9.78
N ARG A 146 5.57 -8.86 -10.21
CA ARG A 146 5.46 -7.47 -10.59
C ARG A 146 4.55 -6.72 -9.65
N THR A 147 5.03 -5.54 -9.25
CA THR A 147 4.27 -4.59 -8.44
C THR A 147 4.03 -3.31 -9.25
N ARG A 148 2.84 -2.72 -9.11
CA ARG A 148 2.50 -1.44 -9.76
C ARG A 148 1.41 -0.70 -8.98
N LEU A 149 1.38 0.62 -9.15
CA LEU A 149 0.27 1.46 -8.73
C LEU A 149 -0.31 2.15 -9.98
N PRO A 150 -1.46 1.67 -10.50
CA PRO A 150 -2.09 2.28 -11.67
C PRO A 150 -2.58 3.69 -11.34
N PHE A 151 -2.48 4.63 -12.28
CA PHE A 151 -3.03 5.97 -12.13
C PHE A 151 -4.54 5.97 -11.83
N SER A 152 -5.29 5.02 -12.41
CA SER A 152 -6.72 4.84 -12.14
C SER A 152 -7.04 4.54 -10.67
N MET A 153 -6.05 4.10 -9.88
CA MET A 153 -6.23 3.76 -8.47
C MET A 153 -5.92 4.93 -7.52
N ILE A 154 -5.55 6.12 -8.02
CA ILE A 154 -5.23 7.29 -7.17
C ILE A 154 -6.38 7.66 -6.23
N TRP A 155 -7.63 7.68 -6.72
CA TRP A 155 -8.79 7.96 -5.86
C TRP A 155 -8.98 6.91 -4.75
N ARG A 156 -8.61 5.65 -5.01
CA ARG A 156 -8.64 4.58 -4.01
C ARG A 156 -7.54 4.71 -2.97
N MET A 157 -6.50 5.50 -3.19
CA MET A 157 -5.49 5.78 -2.16
C MET A 157 -6.09 6.50 -0.95
N VAL A 158 -7.19 7.23 -1.14
CA VAL A 158 -7.92 7.93 -0.08
C VAL A 158 -9.02 7.04 0.50
N THR A 159 -9.77 6.34 -0.34
CA THR A 159 -10.99 5.61 0.07
C THR A 159 -10.78 4.14 0.42
N ALA A 160 -9.76 3.49 -0.17
CA ALA A 160 -9.47 2.07 0.01
C ALA A 160 -7.95 1.76 -0.12
N PRO A 161 -7.11 2.36 0.74
CA PRO A 161 -5.64 2.31 0.59
C PRO A 161 -5.04 0.90 0.60
N GLY A 162 -5.73 -0.07 1.20
CA GLY A 162 -5.25 -1.45 1.32
C GLY A 162 -5.33 -2.31 0.04
N ASP A 163 -5.96 -1.81 -1.02
CA ASP A 163 -6.23 -2.55 -2.26
C ASP A 163 -5.81 -1.75 -3.51
N THR A 164 -4.79 -0.91 -3.34
CA THR A 164 -4.41 0.11 -4.34
C THR A 164 -3.19 -0.32 -5.14
N LEU A 165 -2.21 -0.91 -4.45
CA LEU A 165 -1.07 -1.53 -5.10
C LEU A 165 -1.49 -2.90 -5.62
N THR A 166 -1.08 -3.22 -6.84
CA THR A 166 -1.29 -4.55 -7.40
C THR A 166 0.02 -5.32 -7.32
N ILE A 167 -0.08 -6.57 -6.94
CA ILE A 167 1.01 -7.55 -6.98
C ILE A 167 0.54 -8.72 -7.84
N GLU A 168 1.34 -9.12 -8.82
CA GLU A 168 0.97 -10.18 -9.76
C GLU A 168 2.20 -11.05 -10.10
N ARG A 169 1.99 -12.36 -10.24
CA ARG A 169 3.00 -13.27 -10.80
C ARG A 169 3.04 -13.07 -12.31
N VAL A 170 4.21 -12.77 -12.84
CA VAL A 170 4.38 -12.64 -14.30
C VAL A 170 4.67 -14.03 -14.85
N GLY A 171 3.73 -14.57 -15.61
CA GLY A 171 3.97 -15.80 -16.36
C GLY A 171 5.07 -15.55 -17.39
N PHE A 172 6.06 -16.44 -17.43
CA PHE A 172 7.17 -16.41 -18.39
C PHE A 172 6.59 -16.37 -19.82
N ARG A 173 6.55 -15.20 -20.47
CA ARG A 173 6.37 -15.17 -21.93
C ARG A 173 7.71 -15.59 -22.52
N ARG A 174 7.71 -16.80 -23.09
CA ARG A 174 8.76 -17.24 -24.02
C ARG A 174 8.86 -16.29 -25.20
#